data_AF-A0A946VQG2-F1
#
_entry.id   AF-A0A946VQG2-F1
#
_cell.length_a   1.000
_cell.length_b   1.000
_cell.length_c   1.000
_cell.angle_alpha   90.00
_cell.angle_beta   90.00
_cell.angle_gamma   90.00
#
_symmetry.space_group_name_H-M   'P 1'
#
loop_
_entity.id
_entity.type
_entity.pdbx_description
1 polymer ?
#
loop_
_entity_poly.entity_id
_entity_poly.type
_entity_poly.pdbx_seq_one_letter_code
_entity_poly.pdbx_strand_id
1 'polypeptide(L)' 'MGLGGISIWQLLIILLIVIMIFGTKRLKNIGSDLGGAIKGFKKSMQDDEPANSGDKALDSDSSENAGSAQRDSNHEKNNQ' A
#
# COMPACT_ATOMS: atom_id res chain seq x y z
N MET A 1 -4.07 1.01 36.89
CA MET A 1 -3.03 1.32 35.89
C MET A 1 -3.68 1.25 34.52
N GLY A 2 -4.31 2.34 34.09
CA GLY A 2 -5.14 2.36 32.89
C GLY A 2 -4.30 2.35 31.60
N LEU A 3 -4.96 2.00 30.50
CA LEU A 3 -4.43 1.98 29.13
C LEU A 3 -3.87 3.34 28.64
N GLY A 4 -3.94 4.40 29.45
CA GLY A 4 -3.40 5.74 29.16
C GLY A 4 -1.89 5.90 29.35
N GLY A 5 -1.16 4.84 29.71
CA GLY A 5 0.31 4.84 29.84
C GLY A 5 1.06 4.47 28.56
N ILE A 6 0.37 3.99 27.53
CA ILE A 6 0.98 3.68 26.23
C ILE A 6 1.08 4.99 25.45
N SER A 7 2.17 5.73 25.68
CA SER A 7 2.47 6.93 24.91
C SER A 7 2.78 6.56 23.46
N ILE A 8 2.35 7.43 22.55
CA ILE A 8 2.54 7.28 21.09
C ILE A 8 4.02 7.08 20.73
N TRP A 9 4.92 7.67 21.52
CA TRP A 9 6.37 7.52 21.38
C TRP A 9 6.86 6.08 21.54
N GLN A 10 6.28 5.31 22.45
CA GLN A 10 6.62 3.91 22.68
C GLN A 10 6.14 3.04 21.53
N LEU A 11 4.95 3.33 20.99
CA LEU A 11 4.43 2.62 19.82
C LEU A 11 5.32 2.82 18.58
N LEU A 12 5.87 4.02 18.36
CA LEU A 12 6.80 4.28 17.27
C LEU A 12 8.10 3.46 17.40
N ILE A 13 8.64 3.37 18.61
CA ILE A 13 9.86 2.58 18.89
C ILE A 13 9.60 1.09 18.66
N ILE A 14 8.46 0.57 19.12
CA ILE A 14 8.08 -0.82 18.90
C ILE A 14 7.87 -1.10 17.40
N LEU A 15 7.19 -0.20 16.69
CA LEU A 15 6.97 -0.30 15.25
C LEU A 15 8.28 -0.39 14.47
N LEU A 16 9.27 0.43 14.83
CA LEU A 16 10.59 0.41 14.22
C LEU A 16 11.26 -0.97 14.34
N ILE A 17 11.22 -1.56 15.55
CA ILE A 17 11.80 -2.88 15.83
C ILE A 17 11.08 -3.97 15.01
N VAL A 18 9.74 -3.92 14.96
CA VAL A 18 8.94 -4.85 14.16
C VAL A 18 9.32 -4.75 12.68
N ILE A 19 9.48 -3.54 12.14
CA ILE A 19 9.92 -3.34 10.75
C ILE A 19 11.33 -3.90 10.51
N MET A 20 12.27 -3.76 11.45
CA MET A 20 13.60 -4.37 11.32
C MET A 20 13.56 -5.90 11.30
N ILE A 21 12.69 -6.52 12.12
CA ILE A 21 12.60 -7.98 12.20
C ILE A 21 11.89 -8.56 10.96
N PHE A 22 10.76 -7.98 10.57
CA PHE A 22 9.95 -8.49 9.45
C PHE A 22 10.45 -8.00 8.08
N GLY A 23 11.18 -6.90 8.04
CA GLY A 23 11.58 -6.20 6.83
C GLY A 23 10.43 -5.45 6.15
N THR A 24 10.75 -4.38 5.42
CA THR A 24 9.75 -3.54 4.74
C THR A 24 9.02 -4.27 3.60
N LYS A 25 9.63 -5.28 2.97
CA LYS A 25 9.01 -6.05 1.87
C LYS A 25 7.79 -6.85 2.32
N ARG A 26 7.86 -7.51 3.48
CA ARG A 26 6.73 -8.28 4.04
C ARG A 26 5.63 -7.36 4.54
N LEU A 27 6.01 -6.29 5.22
CA LEU A 27 5.06 -5.29 5.73
C LEU A 27 4.34 -4.54 4.60
N LYS A 28 4.99 -4.28 3.46
CA LYS A 28 4.36 -3.64 2.30
C LYS A 28 3.32 -4.54 1.63
N ASN A 29 3.62 -5.82 1.43
CA ASN A 29 2.68 -6.74 0.78
C ASN A 29 1.44 -6.94 1.66
N ILE A 30 1.63 -7.28 2.95
CA ILE A 30 0.52 -7.48 3.89
C ILE A 30 -0.19 -6.16 4.23
N GLY A 31 0.55 -5.06 4.33
CA GLY A 31 0.04 -3.72 4.60
C GLY A 31 -0.76 -3.12 3.45
N SER A 32 -0.45 -3.48 2.20
CA SER A 32 -1.26 -3.09 1.04
C SER A 32 -2.63 -3.77 1.08
N ASP A 33 -2.65 -5.08 1.37
CA ASP A 33 -3.89 -5.87 1.44
C ASP A 33 -4.78 -5.43 2.61
N LEU A 34 -4.20 -5.28 3.80
CA LEU A 34 -4.91 -4.79 4.99
C LEU A 34 -5.28 -3.31 4.88
N GLY A 35 -4.39 -2.50 4.32
CA GLY A 35 -4.60 -1.06 4.13
C GLY A 35 -5.73 -0.77 3.15
N GLY A 36 -5.86 -1.56 2.09
CA GLY A 36 -6.98 -1.49 1.15
C GLY A 36 -8.33 -1.78 1.84
N ALA A 37 -8.40 -2.84 2.65
CA ALA A 37 -9.61 -3.20 3.39
C ALA A 37 -10.02 -2.12 4.40
N ILE A 38 -9.06 -1.58 5.15
CA ILE A 38 -9.30 -0.51 6.14
C ILE A 38 -9.70 0.80 5.44
N LYS A 39 -9.11 1.13 4.28
CA LYS A 39 -9.46 2.30 3.48
C LYS A 39 -10.91 2.24 2.98
N GLY A 40 -11.35 1.08 2.49
CA GLY A 40 -12.74 0.84 2.11
C GLY A 40 -13.70 0.99 3.29
N PHE A 41 -13.35 0.40 4.44
CA PHE A 41 -14.15 0.52 5.66
C PHE A 41 -14.30 1.97 6.13
N LYS A 42 -13.21 2.75 6.18
CA LYS A 42 -13.26 4.18 6.54
C LYS A 42 -14.06 5.00 5.54
N LYS A 43 -13.97 4.68 4.24
CA LYS A 43 -14.75 5.35 3.18
C LYS A 43 -16.24 5.13 3.37
N SER A 44 -16.67 3.89 3.59
CA SER A 44 -18.08 3.55 3.82
C SER A 44 -18.61 4.19 5.10
N MET A 45 -17.82 4.18 6.18
CA MET A 45 -18.19 4.78 7.46
C MET A 45 -18.25 6.32 7.42
N GLN A 46 -17.61 6.96 6.42
CA GLN A 46 -17.68 8.39 6.17
C GLN A 46 -18.81 8.79 5.21
N ASP A 47 -19.28 7.87 4.36
CA ASP A 47 -20.41 8.12 3.45
C ASP A 47 -21.77 8.13 4.22
N ASP A 48 -21.83 7.61 5.45
CA ASP A 48 -23.00 7.66 6.35
C ASP A 48 -23.15 9.00 7.12
N GLU A 49 -22.17 9.92 7.03
CA GLU A 49 -22.22 11.26 7.65
C GLU A 49 -22.37 12.36 6.57
N PRO A 50 -23.33 13.31 6.68
CA PRO A 50 -23.62 14.23 5.59
C PRO A 50 -22.48 15.24 5.36
N ALA A 51 -21.76 14.98 4.26
CA ALA A 51 -20.95 15.87 3.40
C ALA A 51 -19.79 16.66 4.04
N ASN A 52 -18.56 16.32 3.62
CA ASN A 52 -17.57 17.19 2.96
C ASN A 52 -16.15 16.61 3.13
N SER A 53 -15.60 16.00 2.08
CA SER A 53 -14.19 16.18 1.65
C SER A 53 -13.87 15.24 0.51
N GLY A 54 -13.44 15.84 -0.58
CA GLY A 54 -13.09 15.15 -1.80
C GLY A 54 -11.80 14.35 -1.74
N ASP A 55 -11.64 13.66 -2.85
CA ASP A 55 -10.40 13.49 -3.60
C ASP A 55 -9.55 12.23 -3.30
N LYS A 56 -9.27 11.56 -4.42
CA LYS A 56 -8.18 10.62 -4.71
C LYS A 56 -8.32 9.20 -4.17
N ALA A 57 -9.01 8.39 -4.97
CA ALA A 57 -8.54 7.06 -5.29
C ALA A 57 -7.08 7.16 -5.79
N LEU A 58 -6.13 7.04 -4.86
CA LEU A 58 -4.75 6.70 -5.14
C LEU A 58 -4.75 5.30 -5.75
N ASP A 59 -4.78 5.29 -7.07
CA ASP A 59 -4.38 4.20 -7.94
C ASP A 59 -3.03 3.68 -7.42
N SER A 60 -3.03 2.47 -6.87
CA SER A 60 -1.81 1.77 -6.50
C SER A 60 -1.33 0.98 -7.71
N ASP A 61 -0.95 1.69 -8.77
CA ASP A 61 0.00 1.15 -9.73
C ASP A 61 1.38 1.10 -9.03
N SER A 62 1.63 -0.01 -8.37
CA SER A 62 2.97 -0.41 -7.96
C SER A 62 3.29 -1.73 -8.66
N SER A 63 3.32 -1.66 -9.99
CA SER A 63 4.03 -2.62 -10.82
C SER A 63 5.25 -1.93 -11.45
N GLU A 64 6.20 -1.51 -10.61
CA GLU A 64 7.57 -1.25 -11.07
C GLU A 64 8.24 -2.58 -11.42
N ASN A 65 8.17 -2.90 -12.72
CA ASN A 65 9.31 -3.24 -13.57
C ASN A 65 10.53 -3.86 -12.87
N ALA A 66 10.61 -5.20 -12.92
CA ALA A 66 11.88 -5.91 -12.84
C ALA A 66 11.82 -7.16 -13.74
N GLY A 67 12.31 -7.04 -14.97
CA GLY A 67 12.45 -8.20 -15.87
C GLY A 67 12.62 -7.86 -17.35
N SER A 68 13.67 -7.14 -17.69
CA SER A 68 14.15 -6.99 -19.06
C SER A 68 14.54 -8.35 -19.67
N ALA A 69 13.71 -8.91 -20.55
CA ALA A 69 14.11 -9.90 -21.56
C ALA A 69 13.01 -10.10 -22.61
N GLN A 70 12.74 -9.09 -23.45
CA GLN A 70 11.99 -9.31 -24.69
C GLN A 70 12.72 -8.60 -25.84
N ARG A 71 13.73 -9.31 -26.38
CA ARG A 71 14.26 -9.09 -27.72
C ARG A 71 13.79 -10.25 -28.60
N ASP A 72 12.49 -10.26 -28.91
CA ASP A 72 11.98 -11.01 -30.06
C ASP A 72 11.89 -10.05 -31.24
N SER A 73 13.00 -9.95 -31.97
CA SER A 73 13.04 -9.36 -33.30
C SER A 73 12.40 -10.34 -34.29
N ASN A 74 11.08 -10.31 -34.40
CA ASN A 74 10.38 -10.85 -35.57
C ASN A 74 9.55 -9.72 -36.20
N HIS A 75 10.20 -8.93 -37.04
CA HIS A 75 9.54 -8.07 -38.02
C HIS A 75 10.36 -8.11 -39.31
N GLU A 76 10.43 -9.29 -39.91
CA GLU A 76 10.93 -9.48 -41.28
C GLU A 76 9.79 -9.15 -42.27
N LYS A 77 9.80 -7.88 -42.69
CA LYS A 77 9.44 -7.38 -44.04
C LYS A 77 8.31 -8.12 -44.80
N ASN A 78 7.09 -7.64 -44.63
CA ASN A 78 6.08 -7.69 -45.69
C ASN A 78 5.99 -6.30 -46.35
N ASN A 79 6.69 -6.13 -47.46
CA ASN A 79 6.46 -5.04 -48.40
C ASN A 79 6.45 -5.62 -49.82
N GLN A 80 5.30 -6.19 -50.18
CA GLN A 80 4.84 -6.24 -51.57
C GLN A 80 4.06 -4.96 -51.85
#